data_AF-A0A6C2YT22-F1
#
_entry.id   AF-A0A6C2YT22-F1
#
_cell.length_a   1.000
_cell.length_b   1.000
_cell.length_c   1.000
_cell.angle_alpha   90.00
_cell.angle_beta   90.00
_cell.angle_gamma   90.00
#
_symmetry.space_group_name_H-M   'P 1'
#
loop_
_entity.id
_entity.type
_entity.pdbx_description
1 polymer ?
#
loop_
_entity_poly.entity_id
_entity_poly.type
_entity_poly.pdbx_seq_one_letter_code
_entity_poly.pdbx_strand_id
1 'polypeptide(L)'
;MHFQFEVAPPPASSLPAAPVQPAPDLTPLLQQLLEVQREQVTLLRSLVAVHDATPRWRAFLARWAEEYPEVGARCKTSVPMLEKAYIGMIADLTEQLNRADGDGLDNEFTLNEFLDRYGMRIGQLGTLLSVIAPIAEAARTDDA
;
A
#
# COMPACT_ATOMS: atom_id res chain seq x y z
N MET A 1 -0.38 59.21 63.93
CA MET A 1 -0.64 59.57 62.51
C MET A 1 -0.45 58.32 61.67
N HIS A 2 -1.52 57.59 61.34
CA HIS A 2 -1.52 56.62 60.24
C HIS A 2 -2.91 56.67 59.61
N PHE A 3 -2.97 57.19 58.39
CA PHE A 3 -4.19 57.35 57.61
C PHE A 3 -4.49 56.04 56.88
N GLN A 4 -5.67 55.46 57.12
CA GLN A 4 -6.18 54.37 56.29
C GLN A 4 -6.86 54.99 55.07
N PHE A 5 -6.32 54.73 53.88
CA PHE A 5 -6.99 55.02 52.62
C PHE A 5 -7.94 53.87 52.32
N GLU A 6 -9.24 54.14 52.40
CA GLU A 6 -10.28 53.21 51.95
C GLU A 6 -10.47 53.36 50.45
N VAL A 7 -10.00 52.36 49.69
CA VAL A 7 -10.18 52.29 48.24
C VAL A 7 -11.54 51.64 47.99
N ALA A 8 -12.52 52.44 47.60
CA ALA A 8 -13.82 51.94 47.15
C ALA A 8 -13.66 51.20 45.80
N PRO A 9 -14.24 50.00 45.64
CA PRO A 9 -14.23 49.32 44.34
C PRO A 9 -15.09 50.09 43.33
N PRO A 10 -14.71 50.10 42.03
CA PRO A 10 -15.54 50.73 41.00
C PRO A 10 -16.90 50.02 40.93
N PRO A 11 -17.99 50.73 40.59
CA PRO A 11 -19.30 50.11 40.47
C PRO A 11 -19.22 49.00 39.43
N ALA A 12 -19.50 47.77 39.86
CA ALA A 12 -19.66 46.64 38.97
C ALA A 12 -20.80 47.00 38.00
N SER A 13 -20.43 47.38 36.79
CA SER A 13 -21.38 47.49 35.69
C SER A 13 -21.84 46.07 35.43
N SER A 14 -23.00 45.69 35.96
CA SER A 14 -23.64 44.43 35.66
C SER A 14 -24.06 44.47 34.18
N LEU A 15 -23.15 44.11 33.29
CA LEU A 15 -23.51 43.68 31.94
C LEU A 15 -24.53 42.55 32.11
N PRO A 16 -25.68 42.60 31.43
CA PRO A 16 -26.62 41.49 31.46
C PRO A 16 -25.85 40.24 31.03
N ALA A 17 -25.85 39.22 31.89
CA ALA A 17 -25.21 37.94 31.60
C ALA A 17 -25.80 37.44 30.27
N ALA A 18 -24.98 37.46 29.21
CA ALA A 18 -25.33 36.79 27.98
C ALA A 18 -25.69 35.34 28.35
N PRO A 19 -26.80 34.78 27.82
CA PRO A 19 -27.12 33.40 28.08
C PRO A 19 -25.91 32.56 27.71
N VAL A 20 -25.38 31.81 28.68
CA VAL A 20 -24.31 30.84 28.46
C VAL A 20 -24.88 29.85 27.45
N GLN A 21 -24.53 30.02 26.18
CA GLN A 21 -24.87 29.05 25.17
C GLN A 21 -24.17 27.75 25.56
N PRO A 22 -24.89 26.64 25.78
CA PRO A 22 -24.26 25.37 26.06
C PRO A 22 -23.31 25.06 24.89
N ALA A 23 -22.05 24.75 25.22
CA ALA A 23 -21.08 24.31 24.22
C ALA A 23 -21.73 23.15 23.43
N PRO A 24 -21.62 23.15 22.10
CA PRO A 24 -22.22 22.09 21.29
C PRO A 24 -21.68 20.74 21.77
N ASP A 25 -22.59 19.83 22.14
CA ASP A 25 -22.21 18.50 22.57
C ASP A 25 -21.61 17.76 21.37
N LEU A 26 -20.28 17.67 21.35
CA LEU A 26 -19.49 17.01 20.30
C LEU A 26 -19.45 15.48 20.47
N THR A 27 -19.89 14.98 21.63
CA THR A 27 -19.91 13.56 21.97
C THR A 27 -20.64 12.70 20.92
N PRO A 28 -21.86 13.03 20.47
CA PRO A 28 -22.55 12.24 19.45
C PRO A 28 -21.79 12.23 18.11
N LEU A 29 -21.16 13.34 17.73
CA LEU A 29 -20.37 13.43 16.50
C LEU A 29 -19.12 12.55 16.58
N LEU A 30 -18.43 12.53 17.73
CA LEU A 30 -17.27 11.67 17.97
C LEU A 30 -17.65 10.19 17.97
N GLN A 31 -18.82 9.84 18.53
CA GLN A 31 -19.34 8.47 18.49
C GLN A 31 -19.63 8.03 17.06
N GLN A 32 -20.30 8.89 16.27
CA GLN A 32 -20.60 8.60 14.88
C GLN A 32 -19.32 8.47 14.04
N LEU A 33 -18.31 9.31 14.27
CA LEU A 33 -17.01 9.19 13.62
C LEU A 33 -16.32 7.86 13.96
N LEU A 34 -16.40 7.44 15.22
CA LEU A 34 -15.79 6.20 15.70
C LEU A 34 -16.50 4.96 15.13
N GLU A 35 -17.82 5.02 14.92
CA GLU A 35 -18.57 3.98 14.21
C GLU A 35 -18.11 3.86 12.75
N VAL A 36 -18.03 4.98 12.02
CA VAL A 36 -17.55 4.99 10.62
C VAL A 36 -16.12 4.45 10.54
N GLN A 37 -15.23 4.82 11.48
CA GLN A 37 -13.86 4.30 11.51
C GLN A 37 -13.83 2.78 11.72
N ARG A 38 -14.68 2.22 12.58
CA ARG A 38 -14.77 0.76 12.79
C ARG A 38 -15.25 0.04 11.54
N GLU A 39 -16.22 0.61 10.85
CA GLU A 39 -16.71 0.06 9.58
C GLU A 39 -15.60 0.11 8.50
N GLN A 40 -14.89 1.23 8.38
CA GLN A 40 -13.75 1.37 7.48
C GLN A 40 -12.65 0.33 7.77
N VAL A 41 -12.30 0.13 9.04
CA VAL A 41 -11.32 -0.90 9.43
C VAL A 41 -11.81 -2.30 9.04
N THR A 42 -13.10 -2.58 9.19
CA THR A 42 -13.70 -3.86 8.80
C THR A 42 -13.61 -4.09 7.29
N LEU A 43 -13.94 -3.08 6.49
CA LEU A 43 -13.81 -3.12 5.04
C LEU A 43 -12.36 -3.30 4.60
N LEU A 44 -11.43 -2.56 5.20
CA LEU A 44 -9.99 -2.70 4.91
C LEU A 44 -9.48 -4.11 5.24
N ARG A 45 -9.90 -4.70 6.37
CA ARG A 45 -9.56 -6.08 6.71
C ARG A 45 -10.09 -7.07 5.67
N SER A 46 -11.32 -6.87 5.18
CA SER A 46 -11.88 -7.73 4.13
C SER A 46 -11.13 -7.59 2.80
N LEU A 47 -10.73 -6.38 2.42
CA LEU A 47 -9.92 -6.14 1.22
C LEU A 47 -8.54 -6.81 1.33
N VAL A 48 -7.87 -6.67 2.48
CA VAL A 48 -6.60 -7.35 2.73
C VAL A 48 -6.77 -8.86 2.62
N ALA A 49 -7.84 -9.43 3.17
CA ALA A 49 -8.10 -10.87 3.10
C ALA A 49 -8.33 -11.37 1.65
N VAL A 50 -8.96 -10.56 0.79
CA VAL A 50 -9.14 -10.88 -0.65
C VAL A 50 -7.82 -10.79 -1.42
N HIS A 51 -6.96 -9.85 -1.04
CA HIS A 51 -5.64 -9.68 -1.67
C HIS A 51 -4.57 -10.62 -1.12
N ASP A 52 -4.81 -11.26 0.03
CA ASP A 52 -3.85 -12.19 0.61
C ASP A 52 -3.92 -13.56 -0.08
N ALA A 53 -3.08 -13.74 -1.09
CA ALA A 53 -2.91 -15.03 -1.76
C ALA A 53 -2.07 -16.03 -0.94
N THR A 54 -1.46 -15.61 0.18
CA THR A 54 -0.49 -16.40 0.93
C THR A 54 -1.08 -17.68 1.51
N PRO A 55 -2.28 -17.69 2.14
CA PRO A 55 -2.89 -18.92 2.66
C PRO A 55 -3.11 -19.99 1.58
N ARG A 56 -3.51 -19.56 0.38
CA ARG A 56 -3.71 -20.45 -0.78
C ARG A 56 -2.39 -21.11 -1.20
N TRP A 57 -1.30 -20.34 -1.23
CA TRP A 57 0.01 -20.87 -1.60
C TRP A 57 0.63 -21.74 -0.50
N ARG A 58 0.39 -21.44 0.78
CA ARG A 58 0.77 -22.34 1.89
C ARG A 58 0.07 -23.69 1.77
N ALA A 59 -1.24 -23.70 1.53
CA ALA A 59 -1.98 -24.94 1.33
C ALA A 59 -1.48 -25.74 0.11
N PHE A 60 -1.09 -25.03 -0.97
CA PHE A 60 -0.46 -25.65 -2.14
C PHE A 60 0.87 -26.31 -1.80
N LEU A 61 1.75 -25.61 -1.06
CA LEU A 61 3.05 -26.14 -0.65
C LEU A 61 2.87 -27.36 0.28
N ALA A 62 1.99 -27.26 1.28
CA ALA A 62 1.71 -28.36 2.20
C ALA A 62 1.19 -29.61 1.48
N ARG A 63 0.32 -29.44 0.47
CA ARG A 63 -0.21 -30.56 -0.33
C ARG A 63 0.88 -31.31 -1.10
N TRP A 64 1.95 -30.63 -1.49
CA TRP A 64 3.01 -31.19 -2.34
C TRP A 64 4.35 -31.34 -1.59
N ALA A 65 4.35 -31.23 -0.27
CA ALA A 65 5.57 -31.21 0.55
C ALA A 65 6.36 -32.53 0.48
N GLU A 66 5.66 -33.67 0.38
CA GLU A 66 6.31 -34.99 0.30
C GLU A 66 7.01 -35.23 -1.06
N GLU A 67 6.40 -34.77 -2.15
CA GLU A 67 6.92 -34.98 -3.51
C GLU A 67 7.94 -33.90 -3.92
N TYR A 68 7.76 -32.67 -3.43
CA TYR A 68 8.59 -31.51 -3.78
C TYR A 68 9.02 -30.69 -2.55
N PRO A 69 9.79 -31.27 -1.62
CA PRO A 69 10.14 -30.61 -0.35
C PRO A 69 10.95 -29.32 -0.51
N GLU A 70 11.73 -29.21 -1.59
CA GLU A 70 12.61 -28.05 -1.83
C GLU A 70 11.96 -26.94 -2.65
N VAL A 71 10.70 -27.08 -3.10
CA VAL A 71 10.11 -26.13 -4.06
C VAL A 71 10.08 -24.71 -3.51
N GLY A 72 9.75 -24.53 -2.23
CA GLY A 72 9.75 -23.22 -1.57
C GLY A 72 11.15 -22.58 -1.54
N ALA A 73 12.17 -23.34 -1.14
CA ALA A 73 13.55 -22.88 -1.08
C ALA A 73 14.13 -22.56 -2.47
N ARG A 74 13.77 -23.37 -3.48
CA ARG A 74 14.15 -23.12 -4.88
C ARG A 74 13.49 -21.86 -5.43
N CYS A 75 12.20 -21.65 -5.16
CA CYS A 75 11.50 -20.41 -5.51
C CYS A 75 12.15 -19.19 -4.84
N LYS A 76 12.49 -19.27 -3.54
CA LYS A 76 13.18 -18.21 -2.81
C LYS A 76 14.53 -17.84 -3.43
N THR A 77 15.26 -18.83 -3.94
CA THR A 77 16.56 -18.61 -4.60
C THR A 77 16.41 -18.08 -6.02
N SER A 78 15.34 -18.47 -6.74
CA SER A 78 15.12 -18.06 -8.13
C SER A 78 14.52 -16.66 -8.28
N VAL A 79 13.68 -16.21 -7.34
CA VAL A 79 13.06 -14.86 -7.36
C VAL A 79 14.08 -13.74 -7.62
N PRO A 80 15.17 -13.56 -6.84
CA PRO A 80 16.09 -12.46 -7.07
C PRO A 80 16.82 -12.55 -8.43
N MET A 81 17.02 -13.76 -8.95
CA MET A 81 17.60 -13.95 -10.29
C MET A 81 16.62 -13.51 -11.38
N LEU A 82 15.34 -13.87 -11.24
CA LEU A 82 14.28 -13.48 -12.16
C LEU A 82 14.01 -11.98 -12.11
N GLU A 83 14.00 -11.37 -10.93
CA GLU A 83 13.87 -9.92 -10.74
C GLU A 83 15.02 -9.18 -11.42
N LYS A 84 16.26 -9.64 -11.23
CA LYS A 84 17.43 -9.07 -11.89
C LYS A 84 17.32 -9.18 -13.42
N ALA A 85 16.87 -10.31 -13.94
CA ALA A 85 16.65 -10.49 -15.38
C ALA A 85 15.54 -9.57 -15.91
N TYR A 86 14.45 -9.40 -15.15
CA TYR A 86 13.32 -8.55 -15.51
C TYR A 86 13.72 -7.07 -15.56
N ILE A 87 14.40 -6.59 -14.51
CA ILE A 87 14.94 -5.22 -14.46
C ILE A 87 15.97 -5.01 -15.57
N GLY A 88 16.83 -6.00 -15.84
CA GLY A 88 17.78 -5.96 -16.95
C GLY A 88 17.09 -5.75 -18.30
N MET A 89 16.02 -6.52 -18.58
CA MET A 89 15.24 -6.33 -19.82
C MET A 89 14.59 -4.96 -19.91
N ILE A 90 14.06 -4.42 -18.80
CA ILE A 90 13.48 -3.07 -18.78
C ILE A 90 14.55 -2.01 -19.01
N ALA A 91 15.74 -2.18 -18.43
CA ALA A 91 16.85 -1.26 -18.62
C ALA A 91 17.32 -1.26 -20.09
N ASP A 92 17.52 -2.45 -20.68
CA ASP A 92 17.87 -2.60 -22.10
C ASP A 92 16.81 -2.01 -23.02
N LEU A 93 15.53 -2.17 -22.66
CA LEU A 93 14.40 -1.59 -23.38
C LEU A 93 14.42 -0.06 -23.31
N THR A 94 14.63 0.48 -22.11
CA THR A 94 14.63 1.93 -21.86
C THR A 94 15.82 2.59 -22.55
N GLU A 95 16.98 1.94 -22.56
CA GLU A 95 18.15 2.41 -23.29
C GLU A 95 17.90 2.45 -24.80
N GLN A 96 17.29 1.41 -25.37
CA GLN A 96 16.94 1.39 -26.78
C GLN A 96 15.93 2.46 -27.15
N LEU A 97 14.96 2.71 -26.26
CA LEU A 97 13.99 3.78 -26.43
C LEU A 97 14.65 5.16 -26.50
N ASN A 98 15.59 5.40 -25.59
CA ASN A 98 16.33 6.66 -25.53
C ASN A 98 17.27 6.83 -26.74
N ARG A 99 17.78 5.75 -27.33
CA ARG A 99 18.59 5.78 -28.56
C ARG A 99 17.78 5.97 -29.83
N ALA A 100 16.48 5.66 -29.81
CA ALA A 100 15.60 5.76 -30.97
C ALA A 100 15.09 7.19 -31.24
N ASP A 101 15.59 8.19 -30.50
CA ASP A 101 15.39 9.65 -30.70
C ASP A 101 13.99 10.04 -31.20
N GLY A 102 12.97 9.94 -30.33
CA GLY A 102 11.64 10.59 -30.48
C GLY A 102 10.74 10.12 -31.65
N ASP A 103 11.27 10.08 -32.87
CA ASP A 103 10.58 9.77 -34.12
C ASP A 103 10.38 8.25 -34.32
N GLY A 104 11.20 7.44 -33.64
CA GLY A 104 11.16 5.99 -33.72
C GLY A 104 9.90 5.36 -33.11
N LEU A 105 9.19 6.00 -32.18
CA LEU A 105 7.92 5.49 -31.63
C LEU A 105 6.68 6.19 -32.17
N ASP A 106 6.83 7.34 -32.83
CA ASP A 106 5.72 8.03 -33.48
C ASP A 106 5.20 7.25 -34.70
N ASN A 107 6.02 6.35 -35.25
CA ASN A 107 5.62 5.40 -36.28
C ASN A 107 4.98 4.14 -35.67
N GLU A 108 3.70 3.92 -35.96
CA GLU A 108 2.91 2.75 -35.52
C GLU A 108 3.57 1.41 -35.89
N PHE A 109 4.27 1.35 -37.03
CA PHE A 109 5.01 0.15 -37.43
C PHE A 109 6.17 -0.17 -36.48
N THR A 110 6.97 0.84 -36.14
CA THR A 110 8.14 0.67 -35.26
C THR A 110 7.70 0.37 -33.82
N LEU A 111 6.60 0.98 -33.35
CA LEU A 111 5.99 0.66 -32.06
C LEU A 111 5.52 -0.81 -32.02
N ASN A 112 4.86 -1.30 -33.07
CA ASN A 112 4.42 -2.70 -33.13
C ASN A 112 5.61 -3.67 -33.17
N GLU A 113 6.66 -3.39 -33.95
CA GLU A 113 7.87 -4.22 -33.97
C GLU A 113 8.56 -4.25 -32.59
N PHE A 114 8.59 -3.10 -31.90
CA PHE A 114 9.11 -2.99 -30.55
C PHE A 114 8.29 -3.80 -29.54
N LEU A 115 6.95 -3.71 -29.59
CA LEU A 115 6.05 -4.48 -28.74
C LEU A 115 6.15 -5.98 -29.00
N ASP A 116 6.28 -6.41 -30.25
CA ASP A 116 6.47 -7.82 -30.61
C ASP A 116 7.81 -8.35 -30.07
N ARG A 117 8.88 -7.55 -30.16
CA ARG A 117 10.21 -7.94 -29.71
C ARG A 117 10.34 -8.03 -28.20
N TYR A 118 9.75 -7.07 -27.47
CA TYR A 118 9.95 -6.92 -26.03
C TYR A 118 8.72 -7.24 -25.18
N GLY A 119 7.52 -6.88 -25.65
CA GLY A 119 6.28 -6.98 -24.89
C GLY A 119 5.96 -8.41 -24.46
N MET A 120 6.10 -9.39 -25.36
CA MET A 120 5.85 -10.80 -25.02
C MET A 120 6.82 -11.31 -23.95
N ARG A 121 8.12 -11.04 -24.09
CA ARG A 121 9.16 -11.56 -23.18
C ARG A 121 9.04 -10.94 -21.79
N ILE A 122 8.84 -9.63 -21.72
CA ILE A 122 8.64 -8.90 -20.46
C ILE A 122 7.35 -9.35 -19.79
N GLY A 123 6.25 -9.48 -20.54
CA GLY A 123 4.97 -9.96 -20.03
C GLY A 123 5.05 -11.39 -19.48
N GLN A 124 5.72 -12.30 -20.20
CA GLN A 124 5.93 -13.67 -19.76
C GLN A 124 6.77 -13.73 -18.47
N LEU A 125 7.88 -12.99 -18.41
CA LEU A 125 8.74 -12.98 -17.22
C LEU A 125 8.03 -12.32 -16.03
N GLY A 126 7.27 -11.25 -16.24
CA GLY A 126 6.45 -10.63 -15.21
C GLY A 126 5.36 -11.58 -14.68
N THR A 127 4.77 -12.39 -15.55
CA THR A 127 3.80 -13.42 -15.16
C THR A 127 4.47 -14.55 -14.36
N LEU A 128 5.67 -14.97 -14.75
CA LEU A 128 6.43 -15.95 -13.98
C LEU A 128 6.77 -15.41 -12.58
N LEU A 129 7.20 -14.15 -12.48
CA LEU A 129 7.45 -13.49 -11.20
C LEU A 129 6.18 -13.39 -10.35
N SER A 130 5.03 -13.04 -10.93
CA SER A 130 3.77 -12.93 -10.19
C SER A 130 3.26 -14.26 -9.64
N VAL A 131 3.68 -15.39 -10.23
CA VAL A 131 3.40 -16.74 -9.73
C VAL A 131 4.43 -17.19 -8.70
N ILE A 132 5.73 -17.01 -8.99
CA ILE A 132 6.82 -17.54 -8.17
C ILE A 132 7.03 -16.73 -6.88
N ALA A 133 6.88 -15.40 -6.93
CA ALA A 133 7.13 -14.56 -5.76
C ALA A 133 6.17 -14.84 -4.59
N PRO A 134 4.84 -14.98 -4.79
CA PRO A 134 3.94 -15.37 -3.70
C PRO A 134 4.21 -16.77 -3.14
N ILE A 135 4.70 -17.71 -3.96
CA ILE A 135 5.08 -19.06 -3.51
C ILE A 135 6.33 -18.96 -2.61
N ALA A 136 7.33 -18.18 -3.02
CA ALA A 136 8.52 -17.93 -2.22
C ALA A 136 8.18 -17.25 -0.88
N GLU A 137 7.25 -16.28 -0.89
CA GLU A 137 6.81 -15.60 0.34
C GLU A 137 6.05 -16.54 1.28
N ALA A 138 5.16 -17.37 0.75
CA ALA A 138 4.45 -18.38 1.54
C ALA A 138 5.41 -19.37 2.21
N ALA A 139 6.48 -19.77 1.52
CA ALA A 139 7.52 -20.63 2.07
C ALA A 139 8.33 -19.94 3.19
N ARG A 140 8.63 -18.64 3.07
CA ARG A 140 9.39 -17.89 4.10
C ARG A 140 8.72 -17.90 5.47
N THR A 141 7.39 -17.95 5.50
CA THR A 141 6.63 -17.95 6.76
C THR A 141 6.49 -19.31 7.41
N ASP A 142 6.82 -20.40 6.71
CA ASP A 142 6.83 -21.76 7.28
C ASP A 142 8.15 -22.05 8.02
N ASP A 143 9.23 -21.32 7.65
CA ASP A 143 10.55 -21.39 8.30
C ASP A 143 10.63 -20.62 9.64
N ALA A 144 9.59 -19.86 10.03
CA ALA A 144 9.58 -18.95 11.18
C ALA A 144 8.61 -19.41 12.28
#